data_AF-A0A0B1SDX6-F1
#
_entry.id   AF-A0A0B1SDX6-F1
#
_cell.length_a   1.000
_cell.length_b   1.000
_cell.length_c   1.000
_cell.angle_alpha   90.00
_cell.angle_beta   90.00
_cell.angle_gamma   90.00
#
_symmetry.space_group_name_H-M   'P 1'
#
loop_
_entity.id
_entity.type
_entity.pdbx_description
1 polymer ?
#
loop_
_entity_poly.entity_id
_entity_poly.type
_entity_poly.pdbx_seq_one_letter_code
_entity_poly.pdbx_strand_id
1 'polypeptide(L)'
;CDNTALKMTDANRQIFHDYLNEIRGKVAAGTAPNYKNQLLPAAKNMYKLLYDCNMELELQTEVDKCTGEATLTDYAQNMMRFSYANVSTLTPTKYLPTAMQAWYDPVIYYGLTNEENRYNDERLFTFAN
;
A
#
# COMPACT_ATOMS: atom_id res chain seq x y z
N CYS A 1 13.82 -13.08 0.92
CA CYS A 1 12.98 -14.01 1.72
C CYS A 1 13.13 -15.38 1.10
N ASP A 2 13.58 -16.39 1.86
CA ASP A 2 14.11 -17.63 1.25
C ASP A 2 13.14 -18.82 1.32
N ASN A 3 11.87 -18.55 1.69
CA ASN A 3 10.85 -19.58 1.79
C ASN A 3 10.23 -19.88 0.41
N THR A 4 10.25 -21.15 0.01
CA THR A 4 9.76 -21.62 -1.31
C THR A 4 8.24 -21.53 -1.48
N ALA A 5 7.47 -21.34 -0.39
CA ALA A 5 6.04 -21.08 -0.47
C ALA A 5 5.72 -19.66 -0.98
N LEU A 6 6.67 -18.73 -0.88
CA LEU A 6 6.50 -17.35 -1.34
C LEU A 6 6.58 -17.28 -2.86
N LYS A 7 5.54 -16.75 -3.51
CA LYS A 7 5.46 -16.64 -4.97
C LYS A 7 6.01 -15.31 -5.49
N MET A 8 6.24 -14.34 -4.61
CA MET A 8 6.79 -13.04 -4.98
C MET A 8 8.30 -13.12 -5.18
N THR A 9 8.82 -12.42 -6.19
CA THR A 9 10.26 -12.27 -6.43
C THR A 9 10.81 -11.09 -5.64
N ASP A 10 12.11 -11.09 -5.34
CA ASP A 10 12.75 -9.95 -4.64
C ASP A 10 12.61 -8.63 -5.42
N ALA A 11 12.62 -8.68 -6.75
CA ALA A 11 12.37 -7.49 -7.57
C ALA A 11 10.98 -6.89 -7.32
N ASN A 12 9.96 -7.73 -7.14
CA ASN A 12 8.60 -7.25 -6.83
C ASN A 12 8.49 -6.75 -5.38
N ARG A 13 9.17 -7.41 -4.44
CA ARG A 13 9.26 -6.93 -3.04
C ARG A 13 9.88 -5.55 -2.97
N GLN A 14 10.95 -5.33 -3.74
CA GLN A 14 11.64 -4.05 -3.81
C GLN A 14 10.72 -2.93 -4.33
N ILE A 15 9.90 -3.22 -5.34
CA ILE A 15 8.91 -2.25 -5.87
C ILE A 15 7.93 -1.80 -4.77
N PHE A 16 7.37 -2.73 -3.98
CA PHE A 16 6.49 -2.38 -2.86
C PHE A 16 7.21 -1.57 -1.79
N HIS A 17 8.37 -2.05 -1.36
CA HIS A 17 9.17 -1.42 -0.31
C HIS A 17 9.55 0.02 -0.68
N ASP A 18 10.00 0.23 -1.92
CA ASP A 18 10.46 1.55 -2.36
C ASP A 18 9.31 2.52 -2.56
N TYR A 19 8.20 2.08 -3.14
CA TYR A 19 7.03 2.93 -3.33
C TYR A 19 6.47 3.43 -1.99
N LEU A 20 6.26 2.53 -1.03
CA LEU A 20 5.73 2.89 0.29
C LEU A 20 6.69 3.82 1.03
N ASN A 21 7.99 3.54 1.00
CA ASN A 21 8.98 4.39 1.66
C ASN A 21 9.21 5.74 0.95
N GLU A 22 9.04 5.81 -0.38
CA GLU A 22 9.07 7.06 -1.13
C GLU A 22 7.91 7.97 -0.70
N ILE A 23 6.68 7.44 -0.63
CA ILE A 23 5.52 8.19 -0.14
C ILE A 23 5.75 8.69 1.29
N ARG A 24 6.16 7.79 2.18
CA ARG A 24 6.43 8.13 3.59
C ARG A 24 7.52 9.20 3.70
N GLY A 25 8.56 9.14 2.88
CA GLY A 25 9.58 10.17 2.77
C GLY A 25 9.01 11.53 2.33
N LYS A 26 8.14 11.56 1.33
CA LYS A 26 7.45 12.79 0.89
C LYS A 26 6.53 13.36 1.99
N VAL A 27 5.81 12.50 2.72
CA VAL A 27 4.98 12.93 3.86
C VAL A 27 5.86 13.51 4.97
N ALA A 28 6.97 12.84 5.31
CA ALA A 28 7.93 13.34 6.29
C ALA A 28 8.45 14.74 5.92
N ALA A 29 8.71 14.97 4.64
CA ALA A 29 9.18 16.25 4.10
C ALA A 29 8.06 17.30 3.90
N GLY A 30 6.79 16.94 4.03
CA GLY A 30 5.66 17.84 3.74
C GLY A 30 5.51 18.16 2.25
N THR A 31 5.95 17.26 1.37
CA THR A 31 5.90 17.41 -0.10
C THR A 31 4.98 16.40 -0.78
N ALA A 32 4.33 15.54 0.02
CA ALA A 32 3.37 14.57 -0.49
C ALA A 32 2.07 15.29 -0.95
N PRO A 33 1.57 15.01 -2.17
CA PRO A 33 0.35 15.62 -2.68
C PRO A 33 -0.89 15.33 -1.82
N ASN A 34 -1.78 16.31 -1.70
CA ASN A 34 -3.09 16.24 -1.06
C ASN A 34 -4.16 16.79 -2.04
N TYR A 35 -5.41 16.74 -1.63
CA TYR A 35 -6.55 17.30 -2.36
C TYR A 35 -6.33 18.74 -2.84
N LYS A 36 -6.88 19.08 -4.01
CA LYS A 36 -6.80 20.42 -4.65
C LYS A 36 -5.37 20.93 -4.85
N ASN A 37 -4.44 20.05 -5.22
CA ASN A 37 -3.02 20.39 -5.40
C ASN A 37 -2.35 20.97 -4.14
N GLN A 38 -2.92 20.72 -2.96
CA GLN A 38 -2.28 21.04 -1.70
C GLN A 38 -1.23 19.97 -1.38
N LEU A 39 -0.46 20.21 -0.31
CA LEU A 39 0.51 19.25 0.20
C LEU A 39 0.08 18.79 1.60
N LEU A 40 0.40 17.55 1.95
CA LEU A 40 0.27 17.04 3.30
C LEU A 40 1.28 17.74 4.22
N PRO A 41 0.94 17.97 5.50
CA PRO A 41 1.87 18.54 6.46
C PRO A 41 3.05 17.60 6.72
N ALA A 42 4.20 18.18 7.06
CA ALA A 42 5.42 17.42 7.38
C ALA A 42 5.24 16.57 8.66
N ALA A 43 5.72 15.32 8.62
CA ALA A 43 5.65 14.39 9.74
C ALA A 43 7.03 14.17 10.40
N LYS A 44 7.15 14.47 11.70
CA LYS A 44 8.43 14.40 12.44
C LYS A 44 8.90 12.97 12.75
N ASN A 45 7.95 12.03 12.93
CA ASN A 45 8.23 10.65 13.35
C ASN A 45 7.70 9.65 12.31
N MET A 46 7.99 9.91 11.03
CA MET A 46 7.62 9.00 9.94
C MET A 46 8.70 7.94 9.73
N TYR A 47 8.50 6.75 10.29
CA TYR A 47 9.48 5.67 10.24
C TYR A 47 9.54 5.00 8.87
N LYS A 48 10.74 4.61 8.44
CA LYS A 48 10.94 3.75 7.27
C LYS A 48 10.37 2.36 7.56
N LEU A 49 9.58 1.81 6.64
CA LEU A 49 9.10 0.45 6.70
C LEU A 49 10.22 -0.52 6.32
N LEU A 50 10.31 -1.61 7.05
CA LEU A 50 11.17 -2.75 6.73
C LEU A 50 10.30 -3.88 6.21
N TYR A 51 10.84 -4.65 5.27
CA TYR A 51 10.14 -5.81 4.72
C TYR A 51 10.20 -6.97 5.71
N ASP A 52 9.05 -7.58 6.01
CA ASP A 52 8.94 -8.74 6.91
C ASP A 52 8.49 -9.99 6.13
N CYS A 53 9.38 -10.97 6.05
CA CYS A 53 9.12 -12.22 5.32
C CYS A 53 8.07 -13.12 6.00
N ASN A 54 7.86 -13.01 7.32
CA ASN A 54 6.84 -13.77 8.03
C ASN A 54 5.46 -13.20 7.73
N MET A 55 5.32 -11.87 7.72
CA MET A 55 4.08 -11.21 7.27
C MET A 55 3.75 -11.57 5.82
N GLU A 56 4.75 -11.61 4.93
CA GLU A 56 4.54 -12.06 3.55
C GLU A 56 4.06 -13.51 3.48
N LEU A 57 4.60 -14.41 4.31
CA LEU A 57 4.22 -15.82 4.33
C LEU A 57 2.76 -16.03 4.79
N GLU A 58 2.35 -15.32 5.83
CA GLU A 58 0.97 -15.32 6.31
C GLU A 58 0.03 -14.75 5.24
N LEU A 59 0.41 -13.63 4.62
CA LEU A 59 -0.34 -13.04 3.51
C LEU A 59 -0.43 -13.99 2.31
N GLN A 60 0.67 -14.67 1.94
CA GLN A 60 0.70 -15.63 0.85
C GLN A 60 -0.29 -16.77 1.09
N THR A 61 -0.36 -17.28 2.32
CA THR A 61 -1.31 -18.32 2.73
C THR A 61 -2.75 -17.83 2.62
N GLU A 62 -3.01 -16.57 2.95
CA GLU A 62 -4.33 -15.96 2.84
C GLU A 62 -4.77 -15.79 1.38
N VAL A 63 -3.92 -15.16 0.55
CA VAL A 63 -4.27 -14.87 -0.85
C VAL A 63 -4.33 -16.13 -1.72
N ASP A 64 -3.63 -17.20 -1.34
CA ASP A 64 -3.69 -18.50 -2.02
C ASP A 64 -5.06 -19.17 -1.95
N LYS A 65 -5.92 -18.76 -1.00
CA LYS A 65 -7.32 -19.21 -0.93
C LYS A 65 -8.16 -18.65 -2.08
N CYS A 66 -7.71 -17.58 -2.75
CA CYS A 66 -8.38 -16.95 -3.88
C CYS A 66 -9.85 -16.56 -3.60
N THR A 67 -10.18 -16.21 -2.36
CA THR A 67 -11.54 -15.79 -1.93
C THR A 67 -11.90 -14.38 -2.42
N GLY A 68 -10.88 -13.54 -2.66
CA GLY A 68 -11.06 -12.12 -2.99
C GLY A 68 -11.26 -11.22 -1.76
N GLU A 69 -11.06 -11.77 -0.58
CA GLU A 69 -11.12 -11.09 0.72
C GLU A 69 -9.93 -11.56 1.56
N ALA A 70 -9.47 -10.75 2.52
CA ALA A 70 -8.48 -11.16 3.50
C ALA A 70 -9.07 -11.07 4.89
N THR A 71 -8.81 -12.11 5.68
CA THR A 71 -9.40 -12.34 7.00
C THR A 71 -8.37 -12.26 8.13
N LEU A 72 -7.15 -11.79 7.83
CA LEU A 72 -6.11 -11.57 8.83
C LEU A 72 -6.59 -10.47 9.80
N THR A 73 -6.35 -10.66 11.10
CA THR A 73 -6.79 -9.70 12.14
C THR A 73 -5.65 -8.99 12.84
N ASP A 74 -4.44 -9.56 12.78
CA ASP A 74 -3.28 -9.06 13.51
C ASP A 74 -2.64 -7.84 12.83
N TYR A 75 -3.02 -7.55 11.58
CA TYR A 75 -2.47 -6.49 10.76
C TYR A 75 -3.56 -5.70 10.04
N ALA A 76 -3.36 -4.39 9.93
CA ALA A 76 -4.09 -3.57 8.97
C ALA A 76 -3.69 -3.96 7.53
N GLN A 77 -4.64 -3.91 6.60
CA GLN A 77 -4.46 -4.48 5.27
C GLN A 77 -5.02 -3.57 4.19
N ASN A 78 -4.26 -3.43 3.11
CA ASN A 78 -4.74 -2.89 1.85
C ASN A 78 -4.90 -4.03 0.84
N MET A 79 -6.03 -4.04 0.12
CA MET A 79 -6.31 -5.04 -0.91
C MET A 79 -6.70 -4.36 -2.22
N MET A 80 -6.23 -4.92 -3.33
CA MET A 80 -6.67 -4.55 -4.67
C MET A 80 -6.91 -5.83 -5.47
N ARG A 81 -8.11 -5.97 -6.04
CA ARG A 81 -8.47 -7.09 -6.91
C ARG A 81 -8.58 -6.61 -8.36
N PHE A 82 -7.86 -7.27 -9.26
CA PHE A 82 -7.98 -7.04 -10.69
C PHE A 82 -8.79 -8.17 -11.32
N SER A 83 -9.92 -7.82 -11.96
CA SER A 83 -10.85 -8.77 -12.57
C SER A 83 -11.13 -8.41 -14.03
N TYR A 84 -10.24 -8.80 -14.94
CA TYR A 84 -10.44 -8.66 -16.39
C TYR A 84 -9.70 -9.78 -17.15
N ALA A 85 -10.08 -10.00 -18.42
CA ALA A 85 -9.50 -11.04 -19.25
C ALA A 85 -7.97 -10.90 -19.34
N ASN A 86 -7.25 -12.01 -19.21
CA ASN A 86 -5.78 -12.09 -19.30
C ASN A 86 -5.00 -11.32 -18.22
N VAL A 87 -5.60 -11.01 -17.06
CA VAL A 87 -4.83 -10.41 -15.93
C VAL A 87 -3.64 -11.29 -15.52
N SER A 88 -3.76 -12.62 -15.63
CA SER A 88 -2.70 -13.58 -15.34
C SER A 88 -1.51 -13.51 -16.30
N THR A 89 -1.67 -12.88 -17.47
CA THR A 89 -0.59 -12.71 -18.44
C THR A 89 0.19 -11.40 -18.23
N LEU A 90 -0.23 -10.57 -17.27
CA LEU A 90 0.46 -9.33 -16.95
C LEU A 90 1.66 -9.59 -16.04
N THR A 91 2.75 -8.87 -16.31
CA THR A 91 3.88 -8.83 -15.40
C THR A 91 3.52 -8.03 -14.15
N PRO A 92 3.95 -8.47 -12.95
CA PRO A 92 3.75 -7.72 -11.70
C PRO A 92 4.11 -6.24 -11.78
N THR A 93 5.19 -5.92 -12.48
CA THR A 93 5.63 -4.54 -12.74
C THR A 93 4.58 -3.63 -13.38
N LYS A 94 3.55 -4.17 -14.05
CA LYS A 94 2.47 -3.40 -14.66
C LYS A 94 1.33 -3.06 -13.70
N TYR A 95 0.98 -3.95 -12.77
CA TYR A 95 -0.18 -3.78 -11.90
C TYR A 95 0.17 -3.37 -10.48
N LEU A 96 1.38 -3.67 -10.00
CA LEU A 96 1.82 -3.27 -8.66
C LEU A 96 1.80 -1.74 -8.47
N PRO A 97 2.38 -0.93 -9.39
CA PRO A 97 2.29 0.53 -9.24
C PRO A 97 0.86 1.05 -9.26
N THR A 98 -0.02 0.44 -10.08
CA THR A 98 -1.44 0.80 -10.14
C THR A 98 -2.17 0.52 -8.83
N ALA A 99 -1.93 -0.64 -8.22
CA ALA A 99 -2.54 -0.97 -6.93
C ALA A 99 -2.12 0.00 -5.83
N MET A 100 -0.81 0.31 -5.76
CA MET A 100 -0.31 1.20 -4.72
C MET A 100 -0.73 2.67 -4.96
N GLN A 101 -0.83 3.10 -6.22
CA GLN A 101 -1.42 4.40 -6.55
C GLN A 101 -2.89 4.47 -6.12
N ALA A 102 -3.68 3.43 -6.41
CA ALA A 102 -5.07 3.36 -5.97
C ALA A 102 -5.21 3.42 -4.44
N TRP A 103 -4.22 2.94 -3.68
CA TRP A 103 -4.21 3.07 -2.22
C TRP A 103 -3.91 4.49 -1.74
N TYR A 104 -3.11 5.26 -2.49
CA TYR A 104 -2.81 6.66 -2.20
C TYR A 104 -3.93 7.61 -2.62
N ASP A 105 -4.56 7.35 -3.77
CA ASP A 105 -5.55 8.18 -4.44
C ASP A 105 -6.65 8.78 -3.55
N PRO A 106 -7.19 8.10 -2.51
CA PRO A 106 -8.19 8.71 -1.65
C PRO A 106 -7.74 10.03 -1.01
N VAL A 107 -6.46 10.20 -0.68
CA VAL A 107 -5.94 11.48 -0.15
C VAL A 107 -5.90 12.57 -1.22
N ILE A 108 -5.78 12.20 -2.49
CA ILE A 108 -5.86 13.13 -3.63
C ILE A 108 -7.31 13.55 -3.90
N TYR A 109 -8.25 12.62 -3.77
CA TYR A 109 -9.66 12.87 -4.13
C TYR A 109 -10.49 13.48 -3.01
N TYR A 110 -10.33 13.00 -1.77
CA TYR A 110 -11.12 13.43 -0.62
C TYR A 110 -10.35 14.38 0.31
N GLY A 111 -9.03 14.19 0.39
CA GLY A 111 -8.15 15.05 1.17
C GLY A 111 -8.07 14.64 2.64
N LEU A 112 -6.84 14.68 3.18
CA LEU A 112 -6.66 14.74 4.62
C LEU A 112 -6.87 16.20 5.04
N THR A 113 -8.07 16.50 5.55
CA THR A 113 -8.52 17.88 5.86
C THR A 113 -8.54 18.19 7.35
N ASN A 114 -8.43 17.17 8.20
CA ASN A 114 -8.29 17.38 9.64
C ASN A 114 -6.91 17.97 9.95
N GLU A 115 -6.87 19.14 10.60
CA GLU A 115 -5.63 19.86 10.89
C GLU A 115 -4.67 19.09 11.81
N GLU A 116 -5.19 18.13 12.57
CA GLU A 116 -4.42 17.26 13.46
C GLU A 116 -4.05 15.91 12.82
N ASN A 117 -4.30 15.72 11.51
CA ASN A 117 -4.05 14.49 10.76
C ASN A 117 -4.73 13.25 11.36
N ARG A 118 -5.87 13.41 12.03
CA ARG A 118 -6.62 12.29 12.59
C ARG A 118 -7.32 11.51 11.48
N TYR A 119 -7.26 10.19 11.55
CA TYR A 119 -8.10 9.31 10.73
C TYR A 119 -9.55 9.38 11.23
N ASN A 120 -10.37 10.15 10.54
CA ASN A 120 -11.79 10.37 10.85
C ASN A 120 -12.69 10.25 9.60
N ASP A 121 -12.12 9.83 8.48
CA ASP A 121 -12.80 9.65 7.20
C ASP A 121 -12.44 8.26 6.67
N GLU A 122 -13.43 7.37 6.66
CA GLU A 122 -13.27 5.98 6.23
C GLU A 122 -12.76 5.86 4.79
N ARG A 123 -13.02 6.86 3.94
CA ARG A 123 -12.57 6.86 2.55
C ARG A 123 -11.05 6.91 2.45
N LEU A 124 -10.36 7.42 3.48
CA LEU A 124 -8.90 7.47 3.55
C LEU A 124 -8.27 6.15 4.05
N PHE A 125 -9.06 5.09 4.24
CA PHE A 125 -8.61 3.82 4.82
C PHE A 125 -7.31 3.31 4.19
N THR A 126 -7.26 3.21 2.87
CA THR A 126 -6.08 2.65 2.19
C THR A 126 -4.84 3.53 2.26
N PHE A 127 -5.03 4.84 2.42
CA PHE A 127 -3.92 5.78 2.61
C PHE A 127 -3.39 5.76 4.05
N ALA A 128 -4.25 5.47 5.02
CA ALA A 128 -3.92 5.54 6.44
C ALA A 128 -3.10 4.36 6.96
N ASN A 129 -3.21 3.19 6.31
CA ASN A 129 -2.44 1.98 6.64
C ASN A 129 -0.96 2.13 6.25
#